data_AF-A0A356UI43-F1
#
_entry.id   AF-A0A356UI43-F1
#
_cell.length_a   1.000
_cell.length_b   1.000
_cell.length_c   1.000
_cell.angle_alpha   90.00
_cell.angle_beta   90.00
_cell.angle_gamma   90.00
#
_symmetry.space_group_name_H-M   'P 1'
#
loop_
_entity.id
_entity.type
_entity.pdbx_description
1 polymer ?
#
loop_
_entity_poly.entity_id
_entity_poly.type
_entity_poly.pdbx_seq_one_letter_code
_entity_poly.pdbx_strand_id
1 'polypeptide(L)' 'MAMNRTELMEIIRNGENSGVEFKRDDVQPVDLAKEIVAFLNFQGGIILLGI' A
#
# COMPACT_ATOMS: atom_id res chain seq x y z
N MET A 1 -7.50 -0.71 14.58
CA MET A 1 -8.64 0.10 14.10
C MET A 1 -8.79 -0.16 12.61
N ALA A 2 -10.02 -0.24 12.09
CA ALA A 2 -10.25 -0.37 10.66
C ALA A 2 -10.18 1.02 9.99
N MET A 3 -9.58 1.09 8.81
CA MET A 3 -9.53 2.32 8.00
C MET A 3 -10.95 2.70 7.56
N ASN A 4 -11.30 3.98 7.71
CA ASN A 4 -12.61 4.48 7.28
C ASN A 4 -12.56 5.03 5.84
N ARG A 5 -13.74 5.29 5.25
CA ARG A 5 -13.85 5.76 3.86
C ARG A 5 -13.13 7.09 3.62
N THR A 6 -13.18 8.02 4.57
CA THR A 6 -12.54 9.35 4.42
C THR A 6 -11.03 9.21 4.37
N GLU A 7 -10.46 8.41 5.27
CA GLU A 7 -9.02 8.12 5.30
C GLU A 7 -8.56 7.44 4.01
N LEU A 8 -9.31 6.44 3.51
CA LEU A 8 -9.00 5.78 2.26
C LEU A 8 -9.01 6.76 1.07
N MET A 9 -10.02 7.63 0.99
CA MET A 9 -10.11 8.62 -0.08
C MET A 9 -8.99 9.66 -0.02
N GLU A 10 -8.52 10.01 1.17
CA GLU A 10 -7.38 10.90 1.35
C GLU A 10 -6.08 10.24 0.87
N ILE A 11 -5.85 8.97 1.22
CA ILE A 11 -4.71 8.18 0.74
C ILE A 11 -4.71 8.12 -0.80
N ILE A 12 -5.86 7.77 -1.40
CA ILE A 12 -5.99 7.69 -2.87
C ILE A 12 -5.74 9.06 -3.53
N ARG A 13 -6.21 10.15 -2.92
CA ARG A 13 -5.99 11.51 -3.44
C ARG A 13 -4.53 11.95 -3.35
N ASN A 14 -3.81 11.52 -2.31
CA ASN A 14 -2.40 11.86 -2.10
C ASN A 14 -1.46 10.99 -2.94
N GLY A 15 -1.91 9.80 -3.37
CA GLY A 15 -1.13 8.90 -4.22
C GLY A 15 -0.08 8.09 -3.46
N GLU A 16 0.77 7.42 -4.23
CA GLU A 16 1.87 6.60 -3.71
C GLU A 16 2.97 7.47 -3.07
N ASN A 17 3.57 6.93 -2.01
CA ASN A 17 4.71 7.53 -1.32
C ASN A 17 5.50 6.45 -0.56
N SER A 18 6.55 6.85 0.15
CA SER A 18 7.43 5.91 0.85
C SER A 18 6.76 5.04 1.92
N GLY A 19 5.53 5.34 2.34
CA GLY A 19 4.73 4.53 3.26
C GLY A 19 3.41 4.03 2.66
N VAL A 20 3.14 4.29 1.38
CA VAL A 20 1.89 3.92 0.70
C VAL A 20 2.19 3.43 -0.71
N GLU A 21 1.82 2.19 -1.01
CA GLU A 21 1.99 1.58 -2.33
C GLU A 21 0.65 1.07 -2.88
N PHE A 22 0.41 1.31 -4.17
CA PHE A 22 -0.78 0.84 -4.87
C PHE A 22 -0.41 -0.30 -5.79
N LYS A 23 -1.13 -1.41 -5.71
CA LYS A 23 -0.92 -2.54 -6.63
C LYS A 23 -2.24 -2.95 -7.25
N ARG A 24 -2.17 -3.24 -8.55
CA ARG A 24 -3.26 -3.86 -9.30
C ARG A 24 -3.47 -5.30 -8.82
N ASP A 25 -4.66 -5.83 -9.11
CA ASP A 25 -5.08 -7.19 -8.77
C ASP A 25 -4.25 -8.28 -9.46
N ASP A 26 -3.56 -7.95 -10.56
CA ASP A 26 -2.67 -8.84 -11.31
C ASP A 26 -1.20 -8.82 -10.82
N VAL A 27 -0.91 -8.17 -9.68
CA VAL A 27 0.43 -8.13 -9.09
C VAL A 27 0.99 -9.53 -8.83
N GLN A 28 2.23 -9.77 -9.23
CA GLN A 28 2.88 -11.05 -8.97
C GLN A 28 3.19 -11.19 -7.47
N PRO A 29 2.98 -12.38 -6.88
CA PRO A 29 3.22 -12.60 -5.46
C PRO A 29 4.64 -12.22 -5.00
N VAL A 30 5.64 -12.44 -5.86
CA VAL A 30 7.04 -12.10 -5.56
C VAL A 30 7.26 -10.59 -5.46
N ASP A 31 6.56 -9.80 -6.29
CA ASP A 31 6.70 -8.35 -6.25
C ASP A 31 5.95 -7.77 -5.05
N LEU A 32 4.78 -8.30 -4.72
CA LEU A 32 4.10 -7.97 -3.47
C LEU A 32 4.96 -8.29 -2.23
N ALA A 33 5.62 -9.45 -2.22
CA ALA A 33 6.50 -9.84 -1.13
C ALA A 33 7.71 -8.90 -0.97
N LYS A 34 8.27 -8.38 -2.08
CA LYS A 34 9.36 -7.39 -2.02
C LYS A 34 8.91 -6.10 -1.33
N GLU A 35 7.71 -5.61 -1.63
CA GLU A 35 7.19 -4.40 -0.97
C GLU A 35 6.96 -4.62 0.52
N ILE A 36 6.41 -5.78 0.90
CA ILE A 36 6.23 -6.14 2.30
C ILE A 36 7.57 -6.15 3.03
N VAL A 37 8.61 -6.76 2.44
CA VAL A 37 9.96 -6.78 3.01
C VAL A 37 10.55 -5.37 3.08
N ALA A 38 10.34 -4.53 2.06
CA ALA A 38 10.78 -3.14 2.05
C ALA A 38 10.15 -2.34 3.20
N PHE A 39 8.84 -2.47 3.42
CA PHE A 39 8.15 -1.83 4.54
C PHE A 39 8.59 -2.36 5.90
N LEU A 40 8.84 -3.67 6.04
CA LEU A 40 9.38 -4.25 7.28
C LEU A 40 10.78 -3.73 7.62
N ASN A 41 11.60 -3.44 6.61
CA ASN A 41 12.92 -2.83 6.79
C ASN A 41 12.86 -1.31 6.99
N PHE A 42 11.68 -0.70 6.80
CA PHE A 42 11.42 0.72 7.00
C PHE A 42 10.56 0.95 8.27
N GLN A 43 9.83 2.05 8.34
CA GLN A 43 8.90 2.40 9.43
C GLN A 43 7.50 1.77 9.25
N GLY A 44 7.40 0.68 8.48
CA GLY A 44 6.13 0.11 8.04
C GLY A 44 5.53 0.86 6.84
N GLY A 45 4.31 0.48 6.47
CA GLY A 45 3.59 1.06 5.34
C GLY A 45 2.24 0.40 5.08
N ILE A 46 1.53 0.90 4.07
CA ILE A 46 0.21 0.43 3.63
C ILE A 46 0.32 0.02 2.16
N ILE A 47 -0.15 -1.19 1.84
CA ILE A 47 -0.35 -1.62 0.45
C ILE A 47 -1.85 -1.66 0.19
N LEU A 48 -2.32 -0.90 -0.81
CA LEU A 48 -3.70 -0.99 -1.30
C LEU A 48 -3.74 -1.86 -2.55
N LEU A 49 -4.51 -2.96 -2.51
CA LEU A 49 -4.68 -3.91 -3.61
C LEU A 49 -5.94 -3.59 -4.43
N GLY A 50 -5.83 -3.68 -5.75
CA GLY A 50 -6.93 -3.43 -6.70
C GLY A 50 -7.18 -1.95 -7.00
N ILE A 51 -6.19 -1.08 -6.75
CA ILE A 51 -6.21 0.33 -7.16
C ILE A 51 -5.66 0.47 -8.58
#